data_AF-A0A8S4NGC8-F1
#
_entry.id   AF-A0A8S4NGC8-F1
#
_cell.length_a   1.000
_cell.length_b   1.000
_cell.length_c   1.000
_cell.angle_alpha   90.00
_cell.angle_beta   90.00
_cell.angle_gamma   90.00
#
_symmetry.space_group_name_H-M   'P 1'
#
loop_
_entity.id
_entity.type
_entity.pdbx_description
1 polymer ?
#
loop_
_entity_poly.entity_id
_entity_poly.type
_entity_poly.pdbx_seq_one_letter_code
_entity_poly.pdbx_strand_id
1 'polypeptide(L)'
;MMRQVISVFFICATILYVKAVPPRCTRADIKKLNSTVINSKSELIEVFDSTLQVIKNDINAELTNEIDSLTEKITEEINENEGKLNALKEELIEAFNSKLIEIKNDIKAELTAEINQNEDKLNALKTQNQGTLSTLTAQLTKTTTELSDCACERKRQRSIIYFAGPYIYTFAAAKAYCKSKGHKIATPAQIQAAFDLGMQLCSFGWLKDGSVRYPHQMPFTNGWCGHRGVNTDLNHNPLDKFGVYCATNPGPD
;
A
#
# COMPACT_ATOMS: atom_id res chain seq x y z
N MET A 1 -108.59 -13.33 107.91
CA MET A 1 -109.74 -14.25 107.81
C MET A 1 -109.36 -15.40 106.89
N MET A 2 -109.54 -16.63 107.37
CA MET A 2 -109.56 -17.90 106.62
C MET A 2 -108.27 -18.24 105.82
N ARG A 3 -107.32 -19.08 106.27
CA ARG A 3 -107.48 -20.41 106.90
C ARG A 3 -108.62 -21.19 106.24
N GLN A 4 -108.29 -22.09 105.29
CA GLN A 4 -109.04 -23.31 104.88
C GLN A 4 -109.17 -23.63 103.35
N VAL A 5 -108.21 -23.31 102.48
CA VAL A 5 -108.21 -23.90 101.10
C VAL A 5 -106.87 -24.55 100.68
N ILE A 6 -105.83 -24.44 101.51
CA ILE A 6 -104.48 -24.98 101.22
C ILE A 6 -104.39 -26.52 101.40
N SER A 7 -105.41 -27.19 101.94
CA SER A 7 -105.30 -28.60 102.35
C SER A 7 -105.86 -29.65 101.38
N VAL A 8 -106.53 -29.25 100.28
CA VAL A 8 -107.14 -30.21 99.32
C VAL A 8 -106.41 -30.23 97.97
N PHE A 9 -105.81 -29.10 97.56
CA PHE A 9 -104.98 -29.05 96.34
C PHE A 9 -103.63 -29.77 96.49
N PHE A 10 -103.06 -29.82 97.70
CA PHE A 10 -101.80 -30.53 97.95
C PHE A 10 -101.93 -32.06 97.90
N ILE A 11 -103.11 -32.61 98.22
CA ILE A 11 -103.33 -34.07 98.24
C ILE A 11 -103.53 -34.63 96.82
N CYS A 12 -104.13 -33.84 95.91
CA CYS A 12 -104.29 -34.22 94.51
C CYS A 12 -102.96 -34.16 93.72
N ALA A 13 -102.07 -33.22 94.07
CA ALA A 13 -100.75 -33.09 93.46
C ALA A 13 -99.78 -34.23 93.86
N THR A 14 -99.90 -34.78 95.07
CA THR A 14 -99.03 -35.89 95.53
C THR A 14 -99.43 -37.27 94.98
N ILE A 15 -100.70 -37.51 94.66
CA ILE A 15 -101.15 -38.82 94.15
C ILE A 15 -100.82 -38.99 92.65
N LEU A 16 -100.71 -37.89 91.89
CA LEU A 16 -100.25 -37.93 90.49
C LEU A 16 -98.72 -38.01 90.34
N TYR A 17 -97.95 -37.65 91.38
CA TYR A 17 -96.48 -37.65 91.31
C TYR A 17 -95.85 -39.03 91.60
N VAL A 18 -96.58 -39.98 92.22
CA VAL A 18 -96.03 -41.27 92.68
C VAL A 18 -96.09 -42.40 91.62
N LYS A 19 -96.57 -42.12 90.40
CA LYS A 19 -96.59 -43.10 89.29
C LYS A 19 -95.74 -42.73 88.06
N ALA A 20 -94.74 -41.86 88.24
CA ALA A 20 -93.73 -41.62 87.21
C ALA A 20 -92.32 -41.90 87.76
N VAL A 21 -92.05 -43.15 88.15
CA VAL A 21 -90.68 -43.65 88.25
C VAL A 21 -90.17 -43.78 86.80
N PRO A 22 -89.11 -43.07 86.37
CA PRO A 22 -88.59 -43.25 85.02
C PRO A 22 -88.15 -44.72 84.87
N PRO A 23 -88.38 -45.36 83.71
CA PRO A 23 -88.01 -46.77 83.52
C PRO A 23 -86.52 -46.95 83.82
N ARG A 24 -86.18 -47.95 84.64
CA ARG A 24 -84.78 -48.30 84.91
C ARG A 24 -84.14 -48.69 83.58
N CYS A 25 -83.20 -47.87 83.12
CA CYS A 25 -82.47 -48.08 81.87
C CYS A 25 -81.80 -49.46 81.88
N THR A 26 -82.11 -50.33 80.90
CA THR A 26 -81.53 -51.68 80.82
C THR A 26 -80.21 -51.65 80.05
N ARG A 27 -79.37 -52.70 80.19
CA ARG A 27 -78.11 -52.81 79.43
C ARG A 27 -78.32 -52.77 77.90
N ALA A 28 -79.48 -53.23 77.43
CA ALA A 28 -79.87 -53.17 76.03
C ALA A 28 -80.17 -51.73 75.58
N ASP A 29 -80.82 -50.92 76.42
CA ASP A 29 -81.08 -49.50 76.16
C ASP A 29 -79.77 -48.70 76.09
N ILE A 30 -78.81 -48.99 76.98
CA ILE A 30 -77.48 -48.38 76.95
C ILE A 30 -76.71 -48.76 75.67
N LYS A 31 -76.78 -50.03 75.23
CA LYS A 31 -76.12 -50.47 73.97
C LYS A 31 -76.73 -49.77 72.75
N LYS A 32 -78.06 -49.61 72.72
CA LYS A 32 -78.78 -48.91 71.65
C LYS A 32 -78.43 -47.41 71.63
N LEU A 33 -78.43 -46.76 72.79
CA LEU A 33 -78.00 -45.37 72.94
C LEU A 33 -76.55 -45.18 72.48
N ASN A 34 -75.64 -46.09 72.86
CA ASN A 34 -74.23 -46.02 72.44
C ASN A 34 -74.07 -46.19 70.92
N SER A 35 -74.79 -47.13 70.29
CA SER A 35 -74.78 -47.25 68.82
C SER A 35 -75.34 -46.01 68.12
N THR A 36 -76.40 -45.40 68.66
CA THR A 36 -76.95 -44.16 68.11
C THR A 36 -75.96 -43.00 68.26
N VAL A 37 -75.31 -42.85 69.41
CA VAL A 37 -74.29 -41.81 69.64
C VAL A 37 -73.08 -42.01 68.72
N ILE A 38 -72.62 -43.25 68.51
CA ILE A 38 -71.53 -43.57 67.59
C ILE A 38 -71.91 -43.23 66.15
N ASN A 39 -73.11 -43.61 65.71
CA ASN A 39 -73.58 -43.32 64.36
C ASN A 39 -73.74 -41.81 64.13
N SER A 40 -74.37 -41.08 65.06
CA SER A 40 -74.49 -39.62 64.97
C SER A 40 -73.12 -38.92 65.00
N LYS A 41 -72.13 -39.47 65.72
CA LYS A 41 -70.74 -38.98 65.62
C LYS A 41 -70.13 -39.23 64.24
N SER A 42 -70.35 -40.40 63.66
CA SER A 42 -69.86 -40.74 62.31
C SER A 42 -70.46 -39.83 61.25
N GLU A 43 -71.78 -39.61 61.29
CA GLU A 43 -72.49 -38.68 60.41
C GLU A 43 -71.97 -37.25 60.54
N LEU A 44 -71.72 -36.78 61.77
CA LEU A 44 -71.13 -35.46 62.00
C LEU A 44 -69.71 -35.32 61.43
N ILE A 45 -68.90 -36.38 61.51
CA ILE A 45 -67.54 -36.41 60.94
C ILE A 45 -67.62 -36.34 59.41
N GLU A 46 -68.50 -37.09 58.77
CA GLU A 46 -68.69 -37.04 57.31
C GLU A 46 -69.16 -35.65 56.83
N VAL A 47 -70.08 -35.03 57.56
CA VAL A 47 -70.52 -33.66 57.28
C VAL A 47 -69.36 -32.66 57.46
N PHE A 48 -68.53 -32.84 58.49
CA PHE A 48 -67.37 -31.97 58.72
C PHE A 48 -66.30 -32.14 57.63
N ASP A 49 -65.98 -33.37 57.25
CA ASP A 49 -65.00 -33.69 56.20
C ASP A 49 -65.45 -33.17 54.83
N SER A 50 -66.73 -33.37 54.48
CA SER A 50 -67.29 -32.82 53.24
C SER A 50 -67.26 -31.30 53.22
N THR A 51 -67.59 -30.64 54.33
CA THR A 51 -67.51 -29.18 54.46
C THR A 51 -66.08 -28.68 54.33
N LEU A 52 -65.10 -29.36 54.95
CA LEU A 52 -63.69 -29.04 54.80
C LEU A 52 -63.20 -29.19 53.36
N GLN A 53 -63.66 -30.20 52.63
CA GLN A 53 -63.31 -30.36 51.21
C GLN A 53 -63.87 -29.23 50.35
N VAL A 54 -65.12 -28.81 50.60
CA VAL A 54 -65.71 -27.65 49.91
C VAL A 54 -64.89 -26.39 50.18
N ILE A 55 -64.62 -26.08 51.45
CA ILE A 55 -63.81 -24.91 51.82
C ILE A 55 -62.42 -24.96 51.19
N LYS A 56 -61.77 -26.13 51.19
CA LYS A 56 -60.46 -26.31 50.56
C LYS A 56 -60.51 -26.03 49.07
N ASN A 57 -61.54 -26.51 48.37
CA ASN A 57 -61.68 -26.30 46.93
C ASN A 57 -61.98 -24.83 46.61
N ASP A 58 -62.85 -24.18 47.38
CA ASP A 58 -63.20 -22.77 47.18
C ASP A 58 -61.97 -21.86 47.38
N ILE A 59 -61.22 -22.06 48.47
CA ILE A 59 -59.98 -21.31 48.73
C ILE A 59 -58.96 -21.54 47.63
N ASN A 60 -58.78 -22.80 47.18
CA ASN A 60 -57.84 -23.10 46.10
C ASN A 60 -58.25 -22.45 44.78
N ALA A 61 -59.55 -22.41 44.47
CA ALA A 61 -60.06 -21.77 43.26
C ALA A 61 -59.84 -20.26 43.30
N GLU A 62 -60.15 -19.60 44.44
CA GLU A 62 -59.93 -18.17 44.61
C GLU A 62 -58.45 -17.79 44.51
N LEU A 63 -57.58 -18.54 45.19
CA LEU A 63 -56.14 -18.35 45.10
C LEU A 63 -55.60 -18.57 43.68
N THR A 64 -56.12 -19.58 42.96
CA THR A 64 -55.71 -19.83 41.57
C THR A 64 -56.11 -18.68 40.67
N ASN A 65 -57.33 -18.14 40.80
CA ASN A 65 -57.79 -17.00 40.02
C ASN A 65 -56.96 -15.74 40.28
N GLU A 66 -56.58 -15.47 41.54
CA GLU A 66 -55.68 -14.36 41.86
C GLU A 66 -54.29 -14.54 41.26
N ILE A 67 -53.73 -15.75 41.34
CA ILE A 67 -52.43 -16.09 40.74
C ILE A 67 -52.49 -15.91 39.22
N ASP A 68 -53.54 -16.41 38.56
CA ASP A 68 -53.70 -16.30 37.11
C ASP A 68 -53.82 -14.83 36.68
N SER A 69 -54.62 -14.03 37.40
CA SER A 69 -54.76 -12.60 37.13
C SER A 69 -53.45 -11.82 37.31
N LEU A 70 -52.68 -12.13 38.37
CA LEU A 70 -51.37 -11.53 38.57
C LEU A 70 -50.37 -11.98 37.51
N THR A 71 -50.41 -13.25 37.11
CA THR A 71 -49.54 -13.80 36.08
C THR A 71 -49.80 -13.13 34.74
N GLU A 72 -51.06 -12.91 34.37
CA GLU A 72 -51.44 -12.20 33.15
C GLU A 72 -50.91 -10.77 33.16
N LYS A 73 -51.15 -10.01 34.23
CA LYS A 73 -50.65 -8.63 34.37
C LYS A 73 -49.13 -8.53 34.28
N ILE A 74 -48.41 -9.41 34.98
CA ILE A 74 -46.94 -9.43 34.94
C ILE A 74 -46.46 -9.78 33.52
N THR A 75 -47.13 -10.71 32.85
CA THR A 75 -46.78 -11.12 31.48
C THR A 75 -46.98 -9.96 30.50
N GLU A 76 -48.08 -9.20 30.63
CA GLU A 76 -48.32 -8.00 29.82
C GLU A 76 -47.23 -6.94 30.03
N GLU A 77 -46.86 -6.65 31.29
CA GLU A 77 -45.79 -5.70 31.61
C GLU A 77 -44.43 -6.15 31.06
N ILE A 78 -44.11 -7.44 31.15
CA ILE A 78 -42.88 -8.01 30.56
C ILE A 78 -42.88 -7.81 29.05
N ASN A 79 -43.98 -8.17 28.36
CA ASN A 79 -44.09 -8.04 26.91
C ASN A 79 -43.96 -6.58 26.46
N GLU A 80 -44.54 -5.63 27.19
CA GLU A 80 -44.41 -4.21 26.90
C GLU A 80 -42.96 -3.74 27.04
N ASN A 81 -42.28 -4.16 28.11
CA ASN A 81 -40.88 -3.81 28.36
C ASN A 81 -39.94 -4.44 27.33
N GLU A 82 -40.19 -5.68 26.92
CA GLU A 82 -39.45 -6.32 25.83
C GLU A 82 -39.65 -5.56 24.51
N GLY A 83 -40.87 -5.12 24.21
CA GLY A 83 -41.17 -4.27 23.05
C GLY A 83 -40.36 -2.97 23.08
N LYS A 84 -40.36 -2.25 24.21
CA LYS A 84 -39.57 -1.02 24.40
C LYS A 84 -38.07 -1.28 24.26
N LEU A 85 -37.57 -2.37 24.82
CA LEU A 85 -36.16 -2.75 24.72
C LEU A 85 -35.75 -3.04 23.28
N ASN A 86 -36.60 -3.73 22.51
CA ASN A 86 -36.33 -4.03 21.10
C ASN A 86 -36.36 -2.76 20.24
N ALA A 87 -37.33 -1.86 20.46
CA ALA A 87 -37.37 -0.57 19.77
C ALA A 87 -36.10 0.27 20.05
N LEU A 88 -35.67 0.34 21.31
CA LEU A 88 -34.45 1.05 21.70
C LEU A 88 -33.20 0.44 21.06
N LYS A 89 -33.13 -0.90 20.96
CA LYS A 89 -32.02 -1.60 20.28
C LYS A 89 -31.97 -1.23 18.80
N GLU A 90 -33.11 -1.24 18.12
CA GLU A 90 -33.18 -0.89 16.69
C GLU A 90 -32.80 0.58 16.45
N GLU A 91 -33.30 1.51 17.26
CA GLU A 91 -32.94 2.93 17.18
C GLU A 91 -31.43 3.15 17.37
N LEU A 92 -30.83 2.44 18.33
CA LEU A 92 -29.39 2.50 18.58
C LEU A 92 -28.59 1.95 17.38
N ILE A 93 -29.01 0.82 16.83
CA ILE A 93 -28.39 0.20 15.65
C ILE A 93 -28.47 1.14 14.46
N GLU A 94 -29.63 1.75 14.21
CA GLU A 94 -29.83 2.71 13.12
C GLU A 94 -28.94 3.95 13.28
N ALA A 95 -28.89 4.51 14.50
CA ALA A 95 -28.03 5.64 14.81
C ALA A 95 -26.54 5.32 14.59
N PHE A 96 -26.08 4.15 15.04
CA PHE A 96 -24.70 3.72 14.81
C PHE A 96 -24.41 3.50 13.32
N ASN A 97 -25.30 2.82 12.60
CA ASN A 97 -25.13 2.55 11.17
C ASN A 97 -25.11 3.84 10.34
N SER A 98 -25.98 4.80 10.67
CA SER A 98 -26.00 6.12 10.03
C SER A 98 -24.65 6.84 10.21
N LYS A 99 -24.12 6.84 11.44
CA LYS A 99 -22.82 7.44 11.75
C LYS A 99 -21.66 6.73 11.07
N LEU A 100 -21.71 5.41 10.95
CA LEU A 100 -20.72 4.63 10.19
C LEU A 100 -20.73 4.98 8.71
N ILE A 101 -21.91 5.21 8.12
CA ILE A 101 -22.04 5.64 6.72
C ILE A 101 -21.45 7.03 6.51
N GLU A 102 -21.73 7.97 7.43
CA GLU A 102 -21.18 9.32 7.40
C GLU A 102 -19.64 9.29 7.45
N ILE A 103 -19.07 8.63 8.46
CA ILE A 103 -17.61 8.49 8.61
C ILE A 103 -16.98 7.82 7.38
N LYS A 104 -17.62 6.79 6.82
CA LYS A 104 -17.14 6.11 5.61
C LYS A 104 -17.10 7.06 4.41
N ASN A 105 -18.10 7.92 4.26
CA ASN A 105 -18.18 8.87 3.16
C ASN A 105 -17.14 9.99 3.32
N ASP A 106 -16.96 10.50 4.54
CA ASP A 106 -15.96 11.53 4.83
C ASP A 106 -14.53 11.04 4.55
N ILE A 107 -14.17 9.85 5.07
CA ILE A 107 -12.88 9.22 4.80
C ILE A 107 -12.67 8.99 3.30
N LYS A 108 -13.73 8.54 2.60
CA LYS A 108 -13.67 8.33 1.15
C LYS A 108 -13.42 9.65 0.41
N ALA A 109 -14.09 10.73 0.81
CA ALA A 109 -13.92 12.04 0.19
C ALA A 109 -12.51 12.60 0.42
N GLU A 110 -12.00 12.50 1.65
CA GLU A 110 -10.64 12.94 2.01
C GLU A 110 -9.58 12.16 1.23
N LEU A 111 -9.67 10.83 1.21
CA LEU A 111 -8.74 9.99 0.46
C LEU A 111 -8.78 10.29 -1.05
N THR A 112 -9.98 10.52 -1.60
CA THR A 112 -10.14 10.87 -3.02
C THR A 112 -9.47 12.21 -3.35
N ALA A 113 -9.59 13.20 -2.45
CA ALA A 113 -8.95 14.50 -2.63
C ALA A 113 -7.42 14.40 -2.61
N GLU A 114 -6.85 13.62 -1.68
CA GLU A 114 -5.41 13.36 -1.62
C GLU A 114 -4.89 12.63 -2.87
N ILE A 115 -5.63 11.62 -3.35
CA ILE A 115 -5.29 10.89 -4.57
C ILE A 115 -5.22 11.84 -5.76
N ASN A 116 -6.27 12.65 -5.98
CA ASN A 116 -6.33 13.59 -7.09
C ASN A 116 -5.19 14.62 -7.03
N GLN A 117 -4.90 15.15 -5.84
CA GLN A 117 -3.78 16.07 -5.65
C GLN A 117 -2.43 15.43 -6.01
N ASN A 118 -2.24 14.16 -5.65
CA ASN A 118 -1.02 13.44 -5.95
C ASN A 118 -0.90 13.08 -7.44
N GLU A 119 -2.01 12.77 -8.11
CA GLU A 119 -2.06 12.58 -9.56
C GLU A 119 -1.70 13.87 -10.31
N ASP A 120 -2.21 15.02 -9.86
CA ASP A 120 -1.87 16.33 -10.44
C ASP A 120 -0.38 16.65 -10.29
N LYS A 121 0.19 16.43 -9.10
CA LYS A 121 1.64 16.58 -8.86
C LYS A 121 2.46 15.66 -9.77
N LEU A 122 2.02 14.42 -9.94
CA LEU A 122 2.70 13.45 -10.80
C LEU A 122 2.66 13.89 -12.27
N ASN A 123 1.52 14.40 -12.74
CA ASN A 123 1.38 14.88 -14.11
C ASN A 123 2.22 16.13 -14.36
N ALA A 124 2.26 17.08 -13.42
CA ALA A 124 3.12 18.25 -13.50
C ALA A 124 4.62 17.87 -13.60
N LEU A 125 5.07 16.93 -12.76
CA LEU A 125 6.45 16.43 -12.80
C LEU A 125 6.77 15.72 -14.12
N LYS A 126 5.83 14.93 -14.67
CA LYS A 126 6.01 14.30 -15.99
C LYS A 126 6.20 15.35 -17.09
N THR A 127 5.36 16.38 -17.11
CA THR A 127 5.47 17.49 -18.09
C THR A 127 6.79 18.24 -17.94
N GLN A 128 7.21 18.52 -16.70
CA GLN A 128 8.51 19.17 -16.44
C GLN A 128 9.68 18.32 -16.93
N ASN A 129 9.67 17.01 -16.67
CA ASN A 129 10.73 16.10 -17.11
C ASN A 129 10.76 15.95 -18.64
N GLN A 130 9.60 15.91 -19.30
CA GLN A 130 9.52 15.89 -20.76
C GLN A 130 10.06 17.19 -21.38
N GLY A 131 9.73 18.35 -20.82
CA GLY A 131 10.25 19.64 -21.28
C GLY A 131 11.77 19.81 -21.04
N THR A 132 12.26 19.26 -19.92
CA THR A 132 13.69 19.22 -19.64
C THR A 132 14.41 18.31 -20.64
N LEU A 133 13.87 17.11 -20.90
CA LEU A 133 14.42 16.17 -21.87
C LEU A 133 14.45 16.74 -23.29
N SER A 134 13.40 17.44 -23.72
CA SER A 134 13.37 18.07 -25.04
C SER A 134 14.44 19.18 -25.15
N THR A 135 14.63 19.97 -24.09
CA THR A 135 15.64 21.03 -24.03
C THR A 135 17.06 20.44 -24.09
N LEU A 136 17.35 19.42 -23.28
CA LEU A 136 18.65 18.73 -23.30
C LEU A 136 18.90 18.06 -24.66
N THR A 137 17.88 17.46 -25.26
CA THR A 137 18.00 16.85 -26.58
C THR A 137 18.34 17.90 -27.63
N ALA A 138 17.67 19.05 -27.62
CA ALA A 138 17.98 20.16 -28.52
C ALA A 138 19.41 20.69 -28.33
N GLN A 139 19.87 20.82 -27.08
CA GLN A 139 21.24 21.22 -26.76
C GLN A 139 22.27 20.21 -27.25
N LEU A 140 22.01 18.91 -27.05
CA LEU A 140 22.88 17.84 -27.49
C LEU A 140 22.97 17.78 -29.01
N THR A 141 21.85 17.88 -29.71
CA THR A 141 21.82 17.93 -31.18
C THR A 141 22.62 19.12 -31.70
N LYS A 142 22.40 20.31 -31.13
CA LYS A 142 23.16 21.52 -31.50
C LYS A 142 24.67 21.31 -31.33
N THR A 143 25.09 20.82 -30.17
CA THR A 143 26.50 20.57 -29.86
C THR A 143 27.10 19.53 -30.81
N THR A 144 26.33 18.48 -31.15
CA THR A 144 26.78 17.43 -32.06
C THR A 144 26.97 17.96 -33.49
N THR A 145 26.07 18.82 -33.97
CA THR A 145 26.21 19.49 -35.27
C THR A 145 27.44 20.40 -35.30
N GLU A 146 27.66 21.20 -34.25
CA GLU A 146 28.85 22.05 -34.14
C GLU A 146 30.15 21.24 -34.12
N LEU A 147 30.18 20.06 -33.48
CA LEU A 147 31.33 19.16 -33.52
C LEU A 147 31.52 18.47 -34.88
N SER A 148 30.44 18.08 -35.57
CA SER A 148 30.56 17.44 -36.88
C SER A 148 31.13 18.39 -37.93
N ASP A 149 30.79 19.68 -37.84
CA ASP A 149 31.28 20.71 -38.74
C ASP A 149 32.79 20.98 -38.55
N CYS A 150 33.30 20.78 -37.33
CA CYS A 150 34.75 20.86 -37.03
C CYS A 150 35.57 19.61 -37.45
N ALA A 151 34.94 18.47 -37.79
CA ALA A 151 35.65 17.22 -38.05
C ALA A 151 36.27 17.12 -39.46
N CYS A 152 36.06 18.12 -40.34
CA CYS A 152 36.50 18.07 -41.74
C CYS A 152 38.00 18.37 -41.94
N GLU A 153 38.69 18.99 -40.97
CA GLU A 153 40.04 19.54 -41.21
C GLU A 153 41.20 18.63 -40.77
N ARG A 154 41.01 17.68 -39.83
CA ARG A 154 42.11 16.87 -39.28
C ARG A 154 42.41 15.53 -39.98
N LYS A 155 41.61 15.10 -40.96
CA LYS A 155 41.73 13.76 -41.57
C LYS A 155 42.84 13.61 -42.63
N ARG A 156 43.60 14.66 -42.98
CA ARG A 156 44.50 14.63 -44.16
C ARG A 156 46.01 14.54 -43.92
N GLN A 157 46.52 14.45 -42.69
CA GLN A 157 47.98 14.47 -42.46
C GLN A 157 48.47 13.42 -41.46
N ARG A 158 48.26 12.13 -41.77
CA ARG A 158 48.86 11.01 -41.01
C ARG A 158 50.04 10.35 -41.73
N SER A 159 50.70 11.05 -42.66
CA SER A 159 51.97 10.57 -43.22
C SER A 159 53.13 11.07 -42.37
N ILE A 160 53.88 10.15 -41.77
CA ILE A 160 55.13 10.47 -41.07
C ILE A 160 56.19 10.72 -42.14
N ILE A 161 56.89 11.85 -42.02
CA ILE A 161 57.99 12.23 -42.90
C ILE A 161 59.31 12.00 -42.19
N TYR A 162 60.22 11.29 -42.84
CA TYR A 162 61.59 11.13 -42.35
C TYR A 162 62.59 11.32 -43.49
N PHE A 163 63.81 11.69 -43.10
CA PHE A 163 64.94 11.86 -44.00
C PHE A 163 65.83 10.62 -44.00
N ALA A 164 66.31 10.23 -45.17
CA ALA A 164 67.35 9.23 -45.32
C ALA A 164 68.57 9.82 -46.03
N GLY A 165 69.69 9.82 -45.32
CA GLY A 165 71.03 10.12 -45.84
C GLY A 165 71.97 8.92 -45.68
N PRO A 166 73.26 9.01 -46.05
CA PRO A 166 74.00 10.21 -46.49
C PRO A 166 73.65 10.68 -47.92
N TYR A 167 74.30 11.76 -48.41
CA TYR A 167 74.15 12.29 -49.78
C TYR A 167 74.67 11.34 -50.86
N ILE A 168 73.97 10.22 -51.05
CA ILE A 168 74.38 9.12 -51.94
C ILE A 168 73.34 8.76 -53.00
N TYR A 169 72.14 9.34 -52.92
CA TYR A 169 71.04 8.99 -53.81
C TYR A 169 70.92 9.99 -54.95
N THR A 170 70.96 9.50 -56.20
CA THR A 170 70.42 10.22 -57.36
C THR A 170 68.90 10.26 -57.28
N PHE A 171 68.21 11.08 -58.08
CA PHE A 171 66.75 11.17 -58.03
C PHE A 171 66.07 9.80 -58.26
N ALA A 172 66.59 9.00 -59.19
CA ALA A 172 66.09 7.65 -59.45
C ALA A 172 66.33 6.71 -58.26
N ALA A 173 67.52 6.75 -57.66
CA ALA A 173 67.88 5.95 -56.49
C ALA A 173 67.07 6.34 -55.24
N ALA A 174 66.79 7.64 -55.07
CA ALA A 174 65.97 8.18 -53.99
C ALA A 174 64.53 7.64 -54.03
N LYS A 175 63.91 7.61 -55.23
CA LYS A 175 62.59 6.99 -55.41
C LYS A 175 62.61 5.50 -55.09
N ALA A 176 63.62 4.79 -55.56
CA ALA A 176 63.79 3.36 -55.32
C ALA A 176 63.99 3.06 -53.83
N TYR A 177 64.74 3.91 -53.12
CA TYR A 177 64.97 3.79 -51.69
C TYR A 177 63.67 3.86 -50.89
N CYS A 178 62.87 4.93 -51.05
CA CYS A 178 61.60 5.03 -50.31
C CYS A 178 60.68 3.85 -50.64
N LYS A 179 60.61 3.45 -51.93
CA LYS A 179 59.81 2.31 -52.36
C LYS A 179 60.26 0.99 -51.70
N SER A 180 61.57 0.77 -51.56
CA SER A 180 62.12 -0.42 -50.89
C SER A 180 61.73 -0.52 -49.41
N LYS A 181 61.43 0.62 -48.78
CA LYS A 181 60.95 0.71 -47.39
C LYS A 181 59.42 0.71 -47.28
N GLY A 182 58.70 0.42 -48.37
CA GLY A 182 57.23 0.45 -48.39
C GLY A 182 56.65 1.86 -48.34
N HIS A 183 57.46 2.89 -48.61
CA HIS A 183 57.10 4.30 -48.49
C HIS A 183 57.13 4.99 -49.87
N LYS A 184 56.57 6.20 -49.94
CA LYS A 184 56.66 7.04 -51.15
C LYS A 184 57.65 8.17 -50.89
N ILE A 185 58.30 8.66 -51.93
CA ILE A 185 59.05 9.92 -51.84
C ILE A 185 58.06 11.04 -51.46
N ALA A 186 58.44 11.88 -50.49
CA ALA A 186 57.57 12.92 -49.94
C ALA A 186 57.24 13.99 -50.99
N THR A 187 56.03 14.53 -50.95
CA THR A 187 55.64 15.67 -51.80
C THR A 187 56.10 16.99 -51.18
N PRO A 188 56.26 18.07 -51.99
CA PRO A 188 56.50 19.40 -51.46
C PRO A 188 55.49 19.84 -50.40
N ALA A 189 54.20 19.54 -50.62
CA ALA A 189 53.14 19.85 -49.65
C ALA A 189 53.31 19.09 -48.32
N GLN A 190 53.76 17.83 -48.36
CA GLN A 190 54.03 17.07 -47.14
C GLN A 190 55.25 17.60 -46.37
N ILE A 191 56.28 18.10 -47.08
CA ILE A 191 57.43 18.74 -46.44
C ILE A 191 57.06 20.10 -45.85
N GLN A 192 56.23 20.88 -46.55
CA GLN A 192 55.68 22.12 -46.00
C GLN A 192 54.87 21.85 -44.74
N ALA A 193 53.98 20.86 -44.75
CA ALA A 193 53.23 20.46 -43.57
C ALA A 193 54.13 19.96 -42.42
N ALA A 194 55.16 19.17 -42.74
CA ALA A 194 56.12 18.73 -41.72
C ALA A 194 56.89 19.92 -41.12
N PHE A 195 57.25 20.91 -41.93
CA PHE A 195 57.78 22.18 -41.45
C PHE A 195 56.76 22.91 -40.57
N ASP A 196 55.50 23.03 -40.95
CA ASP A 196 54.49 23.72 -40.12
C ASP A 196 54.29 23.01 -38.77
N LEU A 197 54.57 21.70 -38.70
CA LEU A 197 54.58 20.86 -37.48
C LEU A 197 55.92 20.86 -36.72
N GLY A 198 56.91 21.64 -37.13
CA GLY A 198 58.17 21.84 -36.42
C GLY A 198 59.37 21.04 -36.93
N MET A 199 59.28 20.37 -38.09
CA MET A 199 60.43 19.66 -38.68
C MET A 199 61.59 20.64 -38.96
N GLN A 200 62.77 20.30 -38.44
CA GLN A 200 64.01 21.06 -38.55
C GLN A 200 65.11 20.13 -39.04
N LEU A 201 65.59 20.32 -40.28
CA LEU A 201 66.71 19.56 -40.81
C LEU A 201 67.47 20.36 -41.85
N CYS A 202 68.75 20.61 -41.59
CA CYS A 202 69.65 21.30 -42.51
C CYS A 202 70.33 20.30 -43.46
N SER A 203 69.53 19.58 -44.24
CA SER A 203 70.05 18.59 -45.20
C SER A 203 69.17 18.47 -46.43
N PHE A 204 69.77 18.70 -47.60
CA PHE A 204 69.12 18.65 -48.89
C PHE A 204 68.68 17.22 -49.23
N GLY A 205 67.39 17.06 -49.56
CA GLY A 205 66.85 15.77 -49.95
C GLY A 205 65.88 15.87 -51.12
N TRP A 206 65.90 14.82 -51.95
CA TRP A 206 64.98 14.68 -53.08
C TRP A 206 63.53 14.59 -52.64
N LEU A 207 62.66 15.29 -53.36
CA LEU A 207 61.19 15.24 -53.26
C LEU A 207 60.56 14.68 -54.52
N LYS A 208 59.26 14.35 -54.46
CA LYS A 208 58.51 13.69 -55.55
C LYS A 208 58.56 14.44 -56.88
N ASP A 209 58.56 15.77 -56.84
CA ASP A 209 58.60 16.65 -58.01
C ASP A 209 60.01 16.77 -58.63
N GLY A 210 61.03 16.13 -58.04
CA GLY A 210 62.42 16.25 -58.47
C GLY A 210 63.10 17.51 -57.97
N SER A 211 62.46 18.28 -57.08
CA SER A 211 63.14 19.33 -56.34
C SER A 211 63.95 18.74 -55.20
N VAL A 212 64.99 19.47 -54.81
CA VAL A 212 65.81 19.15 -53.64
C VAL A 212 65.56 20.23 -52.60
N ARG A 213 65.03 19.86 -51.43
CA ARG A 213 64.62 20.83 -50.41
C ARG A 213 65.06 20.43 -49.01
N TYR A 214 65.01 21.35 -48.05
CA TYR A 214 65.14 21.07 -46.63
C TYR A 214 64.33 22.05 -45.75
N PRO A 215 63.62 21.58 -44.72
CA PRO A 215 62.85 22.43 -43.82
C PRO A 215 63.73 23.01 -42.70
N HIS A 216 63.63 24.32 -42.44
CA HIS A 216 64.41 25.02 -41.42
C HIS A 216 63.53 25.95 -40.56
N GLN A 217 63.27 25.62 -39.29
CA GLN A 217 62.56 26.38 -38.25
C GLN A 217 63.32 27.55 -37.66
N MET A 218 64.64 27.39 -37.44
CA MET A 218 65.39 28.33 -36.62
C MET A 218 65.69 29.61 -37.42
N PRO A 219 65.50 30.80 -36.84
CA PRO A 219 66.03 32.01 -37.43
C PRO A 219 67.56 31.98 -37.38
N PHE A 220 68.21 32.56 -38.40
CA PHE A 220 69.66 32.56 -38.65
C PHE A 220 70.49 32.84 -37.37
N THR A 221 71.07 31.82 -36.75
CA THR A 221 72.03 32.02 -35.64
C THR A 221 73.46 31.63 -35.98
N ASN A 222 73.72 30.98 -37.11
CA ASN A 222 75.05 30.39 -37.39
C ASN A 222 75.41 30.20 -38.88
N GLY A 223 74.65 30.75 -39.83
CA GLY A 223 75.12 31.02 -41.20
C GLY A 223 75.26 29.84 -42.18
N TRP A 224 75.12 28.59 -41.76
CA TRP A 224 75.31 27.42 -42.63
C TRP A 224 74.02 26.85 -43.22
N CYS A 225 72.89 27.17 -42.62
CA CYS A 225 71.55 26.72 -43.00
C CYS A 225 70.76 27.96 -43.39
N GLY A 226 70.01 27.89 -44.49
CA GLY A 226 69.30 29.01 -45.11
C GLY A 226 68.20 29.63 -44.24
N HIS A 227 67.22 30.27 -44.87
CA HIS A 227 66.21 31.04 -44.13
C HIS A 227 65.20 30.14 -43.45
N ARG A 228 64.43 30.70 -42.50
CA ARG A 228 63.28 30.00 -41.93
C ARG A 228 62.29 29.64 -43.05
N GLY A 229 62.00 28.36 -43.24
CA GLY A 229 61.11 27.85 -44.28
C GLY A 229 61.63 26.58 -44.95
N VAL A 230 60.97 26.16 -46.02
CA VAL A 230 61.40 25.05 -46.88
C VAL A 230 62.34 25.59 -47.97
N ASN A 231 63.64 25.52 -47.71
CA ASN A 231 64.67 25.99 -48.63
C ASN A 231 64.82 25.01 -49.79
N THR A 232 64.98 25.52 -51.01
CA THR A 232 65.05 24.72 -52.24
C THR A 232 66.38 24.97 -52.94
N ASP A 233 67.05 23.91 -53.38
CA ASP A 233 68.17 24.02 -54.30
C ASP A 233 67.61 24.29 -55.71
N LEU A 234 68.13 25.31 -56.38
CA LEU A 234 67.71 25.72 -57.71
C LEU A 234 68.71 25.30 -58.80
N ASN A 235 69.89 24.78 -58.42
CA ASN A 235 70.98 24.47 -59.34
C ASN A 235 71.46 23.03 -59.17
N HIS A 236 70.53 22.08 -59.17
CA HIS A 236 70.80 20.66 -59.07
C HIS A 236 70.55 19.91 -60.38
N ASN A 237 71.35 18.88 -60.64
CA ASN A 237 71.16 17.91 -61.70
C ASN A 237 70.54 16.62 -61.14
N PRO A 238 69.62 15.94 -61.85
CA PRO A 238 69.11 14.62 -61.45
C PRO A 238 70.18 13.54 -61.16
N LEU A 239 71.40 13.71 -61.67
CA LEU A 239 72.56 12.85 -61.43
C LEU A 239 73.32 13.18 -60.14
N ASP A 240 73.06 14.34 -59.52
CA ASP A 240 73.67 14.73 -58.26
C ASP A 240 73.18 13.82 -57.13
N LYS A 241 74.00 13.71 -56.09
CA LYS A 241 73.71 12.85 -54.95
C LYS A 241 73.28 13.68 -53.76
N PHE A 242 72.08 13.42 -53.27
CA PHE A 242 71.48 14.02 -52.09
C PHE A 242 70.87 12.95 -51.18
N GLY A 243 70.25 13.38 -50.08
CA GLY A 243 69.40 12.52 -49.28
C GLY A 243 68.03 12.37 -49.94
N VAL A 244 67.09 11.75 -49.24
CA VAL A 244 65.70 11.66 -49.69
C VAL A 244 64.75 11.81 -48.53
N TYR A 245 63.64 12.53 -48.75
CA TYR A 245 62.53 12.53 -47.80
C TYR A 245 61.51 11.48 -48.22
N CYS A 246 61.17 10.58 -47.29
CA CYS A 246 60.15 9.56 -47.50
C CYS A 246 58.94 9.86 -46.62
N ALA A 247 57.75 9.62 -47.19
CA ALA A 247 56.46 9.68 -46.52
C ALA A 247 55.94 8.26 -46.34
N THR A 248 55.57 7.91 -45.10
CA THR A 248 54.83 6.66 -44.86
C THR A 248 53.55 6.67 -45.68
N ASN A 249 53.19 5.51 -46.25
CA ASN A 249 51.86 5.37 -46.81
C ASN A 249 50.85 5.65 -45.69
N PRO A 250 49.78 6.44 -45.93
CA PRO A 250 48.68 6.45 -44.98
C PRO A 250 48.24 4.99 -44.80
N GLY A 251 48.23 4.52 -43.56
CA GLY A 251 47.77 3.17 -43.26
C GLY A 251 46.33 2.97 -43.78
N PRO A 252 45.91 1.73 -44.02
CA PRO A 252 44.50 1.47 -44.27
C PRO A 252 43.69 1.91 -43.05
N ASP A 253 42.65 2.72 -43.29
CA ASP A 253 41.63 3.03 -42.29
C ASP A 253 40.85 1.77 -41.91
#